data_AF-A0A5C5VFL5-F1
#
_entry.id   AF-A0A5C5VFL5-F1
#
_cell.length_a   1.000
_cell.length_b   1.000
_cell.length_c   1.000
_cell.angle_alpha   90.00
_cell.angle_beta   90.00
_cell.angle_gamma   90.00
#
_symmetry.space_group_name_H-M   'P 1'
#
loop_
_entity.id
_entity.type
_entity.pdbx_description
1 polymer ?
#
loop_
_entity_poly.entity_id
_entity_poly.type
_entity_poly.pdbx_seq_one_letter_code
_entity_poly.pdbx_strand_id
1 'polypeptide(L)'
;MAKQLFLVLLVASACWLCPVVNPARAGVTVVGQVGPNPPGTGSYVTIGGDRYGEVTVDGGTSLATNSVDLGYNFGGPDLGAAVMRVSGAGSSWTTNDLQVRDVSVARIEVLDGGYLRTERFSSEEPSPFQIVVDGDLSTLRVSSQLNLQPTAGVSTIGVSNGGIFDALNRTVLFYSPTEVTLANGELRAQELTNGGLLRGDGAVLLGYAGANAGRIEVADSQRLQLSSIQTGEFRNDGQISVHGGEIEFHLHFINRTDEGASTSGALTLVDGVARFNRGTFATHDMQNDAQITAVGGENDLHGRVWSTANSTIAAANNSVLRFHDDVVVDGGRVSVFEGARAVFLGDLTLNGAALLAELPGDPANAYGVAEVVGALTIDGVLQIDAAGAAGAQAGDVFPLVTAAGGVTGSASLAAAPPLPSGLQWALQTDAYTLSLAVVEGLPGDFNADGQVDAADYTVWRDGLGAEYQQSNYHLWRDNYGAALAAASTTNAAPEPGAALLWVVAVGTLTARRTS
;
A
#
# COMPACT_ATOMS: atom_id res chain seq x y z
N MET A 1 -10.37 42.64 66.76
CA MET A 1 -9.90 42.00 65.51
C MET A 1 -9.00 40.85 65.91
N ALA A 2 -9.55 39.65 65.94
CA ALA A 2 -8.92 38.44 66.45
C ALA A 2 -8.59 37.50 65.29
N LYS A 3 -7.38 36.93 65.27
CA LYS A 3 -7.06 35.72 64.52
C LYS A 3 -6.21 34.82 65.41
N GLN A 4 -6.84 33.74 65.87
CA GLN A 4 -6.26 32.68 66.69
C GLN A 4 -5.58 31.64 65.80
N LEU A 5 -4.38 31.25 66.23
CA LEU A 5 -3.78 29.92 66.06
C LEU A 5 -4.75 28.85 66.58
N PHE A 6 -4.85 27.68 65.94
CA PHE A 6 -4.63 26.37 66.60
C PHE A 6 -4.75 25.18 65.62
N LEU A 7 -3.65 24.45 65.56
CA LEU A 7 -3.44 23.00 65.42
C LEU A 7 -4.71 22.11 65.48
N VAL A 8 -4.91 21.25 64.47
CA VAL A 8 -5.92 20.17 64.47
C VAL A 8 -5.22 18.83 64.23
N LEU A 9 -5.24 17.93 65.22
CA LEU A 9 -5.18 16.49 65.01
C LEU A 9 -5.73 15.72 66.24
N LEU A 10 -6.38 14.58 65.95
CA LEU A 10 -6.98 13.53 66.81
C LEU A 10 -8.40 13.78 67.36
N VAL A 11 -9.36 12.83 67.33
CA VAL A 11 -9.50 11.48 66.75
C VAL A 11 -10.98 11.05 66.86
N ALA A 12 -11.44 10.25 65.89
CA ALA A 12 -12.54 9.26 65.86
C ALA A 12 -13.95 9.56 66.42
N SER A 13 -14.93 9.41 65.52
CA SER A 13 -16.11 8.57 65.79
C SER A 13 -16.56 7.92 64.48
N ALA A 14 -16.37 6.60 64.39
CA ALA A 14 -16.94 5.75 63.35
C ALA A 14 -18.46 5.70 63.54
N CYS A 15 -19.23 6.00 62.48
CA CYS A 15 -20.65 5.69 62.43
C CYS A 15 -21.04 5.20 61.03
N TRP A 16 -21.18 3.87 60.94
CA TRP A 16 -22.14 3.10 60.13
C TRP A 16 -22.35 3.48 58.66
N LEU A 17 -21.88 2.55 57.80
CA LEU A 17 -22.47 2.12 56.54
C LEU A 17 -23.89 2.66 56.29
N CYS A 18 -23.99 3.67 55.43
CA CYS A 18 -25.17 3.85 54.60
C CYS A 18 -24.81 3.23 53.24
N PRO A 19 -25.37 2.06 52.85
CA PRO A 19 -25.31 1.69 51.45
C PRO A 19 -26.13 2.76 50.73
N VAL A 20 -25.48 3.55 49.87
CA VAL A 20 -26.21 4.14 48.76
C VAL A 20 -26.74 2.93 48.00
N VAL A 21 -28.03 2.64 48.21
CA VAL A 21 -28.78 1.68 47.40
C VAL A 21 -28.77 2.30 46.00
N ASN A 22 -27.76 1.95 45.22
CA ASN A 22 -27.80 2.14 43.79
C ASN A 22 -29.01 1.31 43.36
N PRO A 23 -30.08 1.91 42.79
CA PRO A 23 -31.19 1.12 42.30
C PRO A 23 -30.59 0.10 41.33
N ALA A 24 -30.81 -1.19 41.59
CA ALA A 24 -30.34 -2.27 40.76
C ALA A 24 -30.74 -1.95 39.31
N ARG A 25 -29.76 -1.57 38.48
CA ARG A 25 -29.98 -1.32 37.06
C ARG A 25 -30.55 -2.61 36.47
N ALA A 26 -31.64 -2.49 35.71
CA ALA A 26 -32.20 -3.62 35.01
C ALA A 26 -31.15 -4.14 34.01
N GLY A 27 -30.56 -5.30 34.32
CA GLY A 27 -29.52 -5.91 33.50
C GLY A 27 -29.93 -6.29 32.07
N VAL A 28 -31.23 -6.28 31.80
CA VAL A 28 -31.82 -6.33 30.47
C VAL A 28 -32.89 -5.26 30.39
N THR A 29 -32.68 -4.26 29.53
CA THR A 29 -33.61 -3.16 29.28
C THR A 29 -34.21 -3.30 27.89
N VAL A 30 -35.52 -3.06 27.78
CA VAL A 30 -36.29 -3.22 26.54
C VAL A 30 -37.03 -1.94 26.23
N VAL A 31 -36.93 -1.46 24.98
CA VAL A 31 -37.65 -0.27 24.48
C VAL A 31 -38.33 -0.62 23.16
N GLY A 32 -39.57 -0.17 22.99
CA GLY A 32 -40.30 -0.33 21.73
C GLY A 32 -40.78 -1.75 21.46
N GLN A 33 -40.77 -2.14 20.18
CA GLN A 33 -41.29 -3.42 19.70
C GLN A 33 -40.25 -4.53 19.92
N VAL A 34 -40.45 -5.34 20.96
CA VAL A 34 -39.63 -6.52 21.25
C VAL A 34 -40.52 -7.67 21.70
N GLY A 35 -40.25 -8.88 21.21
CA GLY A 35 -40.99 -10.08 21.58
C GLY A 35 -40.03 -11.25 21.83
N PRO A 36 -40.08 -11.94 22.98
CA PRO A 36 -40.84 -11.60 24.19
C PRO A 36 -40.27 -10.36 24.91
N ASN A 37 -41.11 -9.70 25.72
CA ASN A 37 -40.71 -8.56 26.55
C ASN A 37 -41.00 -8.86 28.04
N PRO A 38 -39.98 -9.07 28.90
CA PRO A 38 -38.56 -9.06 28.56
C PRO A 38 -38.09 -10.35 27.85
N PRO A 39 -37.00 -10.29 27.06
CA PRO A 39 -36.29 -11.47 26.59
C PRO A 39 -35.84 -12.38 27.75
N GLY A 40 -35.95 -13.68 27.55
CA GLY A 40 -35.57 -14.68 28.55
C GLY A 40 -34.56 -15.70 28.03
N THR A 41 -33.96 -16.46 28.95
CA THR A 41 -33.06 -17.54 28.57
C THR A 41 -33.75 -18.59 27.69
N GLY A 42 -33.14 -18.98 26.58
CA GLY A 42 -33.68 -19.93 25.60
C GLY A 42 -34.81 -19.37 24.73
N SER A 43 -35.08 -18.06 24.79
CA SER A 43 -36.14 -17.46 23.96
C SER A 43 -35.71 -17.26 22.50
N TYR A 44 -36.72 -17.16 21.63
CA TYR A 44 -36.58 -16.60 20.28
C TYR A 44 -36.99 -15.13 20.38
N VAL A 45 -36.04 -14.23 20.14
CA VAL A 45 -36.24 -12.79 20.33
C VAL A 45 -36.39 -12.11 18.98
N THR A 46 -37.46 -11.36 18.80
CA THR A 46 -37.63 -10.41 17.69
C THR A 46 -37.48 -9.00 18.25
N ILE A 47 -36.64 -8.19 17.60
CA ILE A 47 -36.39 -6.79 17.95
C ILE A 47 -36.75 -5.93 16.73
N GLY A 48 -37.68 -5.00 16.89
CA GLY A 48 -38.14 -4.14 15.81
C GLY A 48 -39.05 -4.87 14.80
N GLY A 49 -39.02 -4.40 13.55
CA GLY A 49 -39.94 -4.77 12.45
C GLY A 49 -40.50 -3.49 11.82
N ASP A 50 -41.81 -3.31 11.87
CA ASP A 50 -42.49 -2.08 11.39
C ASP A 50 -42.20 -0.84 12.27
N ARG A 51 -41.72 -1.02 13.50
CA ARG A 51 -41.42 0.06 14.46
C ARG A 51 -40.07 -0.13 15.11
N TYR A 52 -39.62 0.92 15.80
CA TYR A 52 -38.43 0.89 16.64
C TYR A 52 -38.52 -0.18 17.72
N GLY A 53 -37.46 -0.98 17.88
CA GLY A 53 -37.27 -1.90 18.98
C GLY A 53 -35.80 -1.92 19.41
N GLU A 54 -35.56 -2.05 20.72
CA GLU A 54 -34.23 -2.09 21.30
C GLU A 54 -34.18 -3.03 22.50
N VAL A 55 -33.11 -3.83 22.56
CA VAL A 55 -32.74 -4.60 23.75
C VAL A 55 -31.30 -4.24 24.13
N THR A 56 -31.11 -3.80 25.38
CA THR A 56 -29.79 -3.55 25.97
C THR A 56 -29.54 -4.55 27.09
N VAL A 57 -28.42 -5.27 27.03
CA VAL A 57 -27.88 -6.08 28.12
C VAL A 57 -26.71 -5.34 28.76
N ASP A 58 -26.83 -5.00 30.04
CA ASP A 58 -25.83 -4.20 30.76
C ASP A 58 -25.65 -4.62 32.23
N GLY A 59 -24.84 -3.85 32.96
CA GLY A 59 -24.69 -4.00 34.40
C GLY A 59 -24.05 -5.32 34.86
N GLY A 60 -23.26 -5.99 34.00
CA GLY A 60 -22.63 -7.27 34.31
C GLY A 60 -23.55 -8.48 34.14
N THR A 61 -24.63 -8.33 33.36
CA THR A 61 -25.68 -9.35 33.21
C THR A 61 -25.43 -10.26 32.01
N SER A 62 -25.81 -11.53 32.12
CA SER A 62 -25.78 -12.49 31.02
C SER A 62 -27.19 -12.81 30.51
N LEU A 63 -27.37 -12.78 29.19
CA LEU A 63 -28.56 -13.25 28.49
C LEU A 63 -28.18 -14.34 27.48
N ALA A 64 -28.88 -15.48 27.49
CA ALA A 64 -28.63 -16.57 26.55
C ALA A 64 -29.91 -16.93 25.79
N THR A 65 -29.99 -16.63 24.49
CA THR A 65 -31.19 -16.85 23.66
C THR A 65 -30.95 -17.98 22.65
N ASN A 66 -32.04 -18.55 22.11
CA ASN A 66 -31.91 -19.52 21.02
C ASN A 66 -31.71 -18.79 19.68
N SER A 67 -32.45 -17.70 19.45
CA SER A 67 -32.35 -16.90 18.23
C SER A 67 -32.64 -15.44 18.54
N VAL A 68 -32.05 -14.55 17.75
CA VAL A 68 -32.36 -13.12 17.72
C VAL A 68 -32.58 -12.71 16.26
N ASP A 69 -33.76 -12.16 16.00
CA ASP A 69 -34.14 -11.56 14.73
C ASP A 69 -34.20 -10.03 14.90
N LEU A 70 -33.32 -9.33 14.20
CA LEU A 70 -33.34 -7.88 14.07
C LEU A 70 -34.20 -7.53 12.86
N GLY A 71 -35.45 -7.17 13.15
CA GLY A 71 -36.55 -7.13 12.19
C GLY A 71 -37.26 -8.48 12.04
N TYR A 72 -38.46 -8.43 11.46
CA TYR A 72 -39.30 -9.58 11.10
C TYR A 72 -40.59 -9.05 10.44
N ASN A 73 -40.89 -9.44 9.19
CA ASN A 73 -42.09 -8.96 8.51
C ASN A 73 -43.37 -9.69 9.00
N PHE A 74 -44.36 -8.93 9.50
CA PHE A 74 -45.71 -9.41 9.86
C PHE A 74 -46.79 -9.07 8.81
N GLY A 75 -46.38 -8.76 7.58
CA GLY A 75 -47.22 -8.26 6.48
C GLY A 75 -47.33 -6.74 6.39
N GLY A 76 -46.40 -6.00 7.01
CA GLY A 76 -46.34 -4.53 7.04
C GLY A 76 -45.20 -3.95 6.17
N PRO A 77 -45.14 -2.62 5.96
CA PRO A 77 -44.00 -1.97 5.30
C PRO A 77 -42.79 -1.86 6.25
N ASP A 78 -41.61 -2.30 5.79
CA ASP A 78 -40.37 -2.43 6.56
C ASP A 78 -39.71 -1.08 6.93
N LEU A 79 -40.33 -0.31 7.84
CA LEU A 79 -39.94 1.07 8.18
C LEU A 79 -39.27 1.23 9.56
N GLY A 80 -39.16 0.17 10.36
CA GLY A 80 -38.62 0.25 11.71
C GLY A 80 -37.09 0.12 11.80
N ALA A 81 -36.57 0.31 13.01
CA ALA A 81 -35.17 0.10 13.34
C ALA A 81 -35.03 -0.87 14.51
N ALA A 82 -34.04 -1.76 14.44
CA ALA A 82 -33.78 -2.78 15.46
C ALA A 82 -32.40 -2.54 16.07
N VAL A 83 -32.33 -2.40 17.40
CA VAL A 83 -31.07 -2.19 18.13
C VAL A 83 -30.83 -3.32 19.13
N MET A 84 -29.70 -4.00 18.97
CA MET A 84 -29.19 -4.98 19.92
C MET A 84 -27.92 -4.43 20.55
N ARG A 85 -27.93 -4.20 21.86
CA ARG A 85 -26.77 -3.64 22.58
C ARG A 85 -26.32 -4.56 23.72
N VAL A 86 -25.02 -4.79 23.81
CA VAL A 86 -24.35 -5.37 24.99
C VAL A 86 -23.30 -4.38 25.47
N SER A 87 -23.46 -3.82 26.67
CA SER A 87 -22.58 -2.75 27.17
C SER A 87 -22.11 -3.01 28.59
N GLY A 88 -20.84 -2.71 28.85
CA GLY A 88 -20.24 -2.75 30.17
C GLY A 88 -19.57 -4.08 30.49
N ALA A 89 -18.49 -4.00 31.28
CA ALA A 89 -17.70 -5.14 31.71
C ALA A 89 -18.57 -6.23 32.38
N GLY A 90 -18.39 -7.47 31.94
CA GLY A 90 -19.13 -8.64 32.44
C GLY A 90 -20.52 -8.82 31.82
N SER A 91 -21.04 -7.83 31.08
CA SER A 91 -22.29 -7.96 30.36
C SER A 91 -22.09 -8.85 29.13
N SER A 92 -23.01 -9.78 28.92
CA SER A 92 -22.88 -10.75 27.83
C SER A 92 -24.22 -11.16 27.23
N TRP A 93 -24.23 -11.36 25.92
CA TRP A 93 -25.34 -11.99 25.23
C TRP A 93 -24.83 -13.12 24.35
N THR A 94 -25.30 -14.34 24.60
CA THR A 94 -25.04 -15.50 23.73
C THR A 94 -26.32 -15.90 23.00
N THR A 95 -26.25 -16.08 21.68
CA THR A 95 -27.37 -16.62 20.89
C THR A 95 -26.87 -17.71 19.96
N ASN A 96 -27.72 -18.68 19.57
CA ASN A 96 -27.30 -19.61 18.52
C ASN A 96 -27.37 -18.89 17.18
N ASP A 97 -28.47 -18.18 16.94
CA ASP A 97 -28.74 -17.52 15.68
C ASP A 97 -28.92 -16.02 15.88
N LEU A 98 -28.30 -15.24 15.01
CA LEU A 98 -28.49 -13.80 14.86
C LEU A 98 -28.82 -13.51 13.39
N GLN A 99 -29.99 -12.95 13.14
CA GLN A 99 -30.47 -12.70 11.78
C GLN A 99 -30.90 -11.24 11.62
N VAL A 100 -30.46 -10.59 10.55
CA VAL A 100 -30.99 -9.30 10.12
C VAL A 100 -31.93 -9.55 8.95
N ARG A 101 -33.19 -9.13 9.06
CA ARG A 101 -34.19 -9.34 8.00
C ARG A 101 -35.31 -8.33 8.12
N ASP A 102 -35.83 -7.89 6.97
CA ASP A 102 -37.02 -7.05 6.86
C ASP A 102 -37.01 -5.84 7.81
N VAL A 103 -35.94 -5.04 7.75
CA VAL A 103 -35.78 -3.84 8.59
C VAL A 103 -35.04 -2.75 7.84
N SER A 104 -35.45 -1.49 8.06
CA SER A 104 -34.78 -0.34 7.42
C SER A 104 -33.35 -0.16 7.93
N VAL A 105 -33.12 -0.36 9.23
CA VAL A 105 -31.78 -0.32 9.85
C VAL A 105 -31.70 -1.32 11.00
N ALA A 106 -30.76 -2.25 10.92
CA ALA A 106 -30.34 -3.06 12.07
C ALA A 106 -29.03 -2.53 12.66
N ARG A 107 -28.98 -2.33 13.97
CA ARG A 107 -27.78 -1.89 14.68
C ARG A 107 -27.41 -2.88 15.78
N ILE A 108 -26.17 -3.35 15.74
CA ILE A 108 -25.58 -4.26 16.73
C ILE A 108 -24.43 -3.50 17.39
N GLU A 109 -24.49 -3.35 18.71
CA GLU A 109 -23.51 -2.59 19.49
C GLU A 109 -22.94 -3.46 20.60
N VAL A 110 -21.62 -3.58 20.64
CA VAL A 110 -20.87 -4.23 21.72
C VAL A 110 -19.89 -3.20 22.28
N LEU A 111 -20.16 -2.71 23.48
CA LEU A 111 -19.55 -1.49 24.01
C LEU A 111 -18.94 -1.73 25.40
N ASP A 112 -17.92 -0.96 25.75
CA ASP A 112 -17.40 -0.81 27.11
C ASP A 112 -17.06 -2.14 27.82
N GLY A 113 -16.48 -3.12 27.11
CA GLY A 113 -16.14 -4.44 27.63
C GLY A 113 -17.27 -5.47 27.57
N GLY A 114 -18.32 -5.20 26.80
CA GLY A 114 -19.42 -6.13 26.54
C GLY A 114 -19.00 -7.33 25.69
N TYR A 115 -19.72 -8.45 25.82
CA TYR A 115 -19.42 -9.68 25.07
C TYR A 115 -20.65 -10.22 24.35
N LEU A 116 -20.66 -10.16 23.02
CA LEU A 116 -21.69 -10.78 22.19
C LEU A 116 -21.12 -12.01 21.49
N ARG A 117 -21.76 -13.17 21.67
CA ARG A 117 -21.44 -14.38 20.92
C ARG A 117 -22.65 -14.89 20.18
N THR A 118 -22.47 -15.19 18.89
CA THR A 118 -23.44 -15.95 18.10
C THR A 118 -22.79 -17.18 17.48
N GLU A 119 -23.55 -18.25 17.22
CA GLU A 119 -23.07 -19.35 16.40
C GLU A 119 -23.20 -18.99 14.92
N ARG A 120 -24.39 -18.59 14.47
CA ARG A 120 -24.67 -18.18 13.10
C ARG A 120 -25.06 -16.70 13.06
N PHE A 121 -24.49 -15.98 12.11
CA PHE A 121 -24.86 -14.60 11.84
C PHE A 121 -25.14 -14.43 10.35
N SER A 122 -26.36 -14.02 10.00
CA SER A 122 -26.74 -13.77 8.61
C SER A 122 -27.58 -12.51 8.42
N SER A 123 -27.55 -11.94 7.23
CA SER A 123 -28.53 -10.96 6.75
C SER A 123 -29.35 -11.53 5.59
N GLU A 124 -30.63 -11.16 5.51
CA GLU A 124 -31.48 -11.38 4.34
C GLU A 124 -31.51 -10.13 3.45
N GLU A 125 -31.55 -10.36 2.15
CA GLU A 125 -31.50 -9.28 1.18
C GLU A 125 -32.83 -8.51 1.11
N PRO A 126 -32.83 -7.16 1.13
CA PRO A 126 -31.69 -6.24 1.06
C PRO A 126 -31.53 -5.37 2.33
N SER A 127 -31.46 -5.96 3.52
CA SER A 127 -31.48 -5.18 4.77
C SER A 127 -30.08 -4.67 5.17
N PRO A 128 -29.82 -3.35 5.19
CA PRO A 128 -28.53 -2.81 5.63
C PRO A 128 -28.36 -2.97 7.14
N PHE A 129 -27.10 -3.10 7.57
CA PHE A 129 -26.75 -3.27 8.98
C PHE A 129 -25.59 -2.37 9.40
N GLN A 130 -25.56 -2.07 10.70
CA GLN A 130 -24.49 -1.33 11.36
C GLN A 130 -23.99 -2.16 12.53
N ILE A 131 -22.72 -2.53 12.50
CA ILE A 131 -22.04 -3.22 13.60
C ILE A 131 -21.05 -2.25 14.24
N VAL A 132 -21.10 -2.11 15.55
CA VAL A 132 -20.16 -1.31 16.35
C VAL A 132 -19.60 -2.19 17.45
N VAL A 133 -18.28 -2.37 17.45
CA VAL A 133 -17.54 -3.04 18.54
C VAL A 133 -16.51 -2.06 19.08
N ASP A 134 -16.79 -1.47 20.22
CA ASP A 134 -16.03 -0.33 20.74
C ASP A 134 -15.59 -0.52 22.19
N GLY A 135 -14.33 -0.24 22.47
CA GLY A 135 -13.74 -0.28 23.80
C GLY A 135 -13.00 -1.57 24.12
N ASP A 136 -12.06 -1.48 25.05
CA ASP A 136 -11.23 -2.60 25.47
C ASP A 136 -12.09 -3.78 25.93
N LEU A 137 -11.72 -4.99 25.49
CA LEU A 137 -12.43 -6.25 25.75
C LEU A 137 -13.83 -6.36 25.12
N SER A 138 -14.36 -5.32 24.48
CA SER A 138 -15.60 -5.43 23.71
C SER A 138 -15.41 -6.43 22.57
N THR A 139 -16.17 -7.52 22.58
CA THR A 139 -15.97 -8.61 21.62
C THR A 139 -17.30 -9.04 21.01
N LEU A 140 -17.39 -8.99 19.69
CA LEU A 140 -18.41 -9.70 18.92
C LEU A 140 -17.78 -10.95 18.30
N ARG A 141 -18.25 -12.13 18.69
CA ARG A 141 -17.72 -13.42 18.24
C ARG A 141 -18.75 -14.23 17.46
N VAL A 142 -18.34 -14.71 16.28
CA VAL A 142 -19.15 -15.60 15.42
C VAL A 142 -18.51 -16.98 15.36
N SER A 143 -19.22 -17.99 15.87
CA SER A 143 -18.62 -19.29 16.18
C SER A 143 -18.80 -20.35 15.09
N SER A 144 -19.76 -20.22 14.16
CA SER A 144 -20.15 -21.26 13.18
C SER A 144 -20.31 -20.74 11.74
N GLN A 145 -21.18 -19.77 11.48
CA GLN A 145 -21.43 -19.27 10.12
C GLN A 145 -21.54 -17.75 10.14
N LEU A 146 -20.92 -17.09 9.17
CA LEU A 146 -21.07 -15.65 8.93
C LEU A 146 -21.46 -15.46 7.46
N ASN A 147 -22.65 -14.92 7.20
CA ASN A 147 -23.13 -14.62 5.85
C ASN A 147 -23.81 -13.25 5.82
N LEU A 148 -23.02 -12.21 5.63
CA LEU A 148 -23.50 -10.84 5.55
C LEU A 148 -23.50 -10.41 4.09
N GLN A 149 -24.67 -10.35 3.48
CA GLN A 149 -24.86 -9.95 2.08
C GLN A 149 -25.89 -8.81 2.10
N PRO A 150 -25.45 -7.56 1.90
CA PRO A 150 -26.36 -6.44 1.66
C PRO A 150 -26.45 -6.13 0.15
N THR A 151 -27.66 -6.16 -0.38
CA THR A 151 -28.01 -5.92 -1.80
C THR A 151 -28.47 -4.48 -2.05
N ALA A 152 -28.85 -3.75 -0.99
CA ALA A 152 -29.16 -2.32 -1.06
C ALA A 152 -28.69 -1.58 0.20
N GLY A 153 -28.30 -0.31 0.01
CA GLY A 153 -27.75 0.52 1.09
C GLY A 153 -26.30 0.17 1.44
N VAL A 154 -25.66 1.05 2.20
CA VAL A 154 -24.29 0.86 2.71
C VAL A 154 -24.39 0.22 4.09
N SER A 155 -23.80 -0.97 4.26
CA SER A 155 -23.61 -1.60 5.57
C SER A 155 -22.26 -1.21 6.13
N THR A 156 -22.21 -0.94 7.45
CA THR A 156 -20.99 -0.47 8.11
C THR A 156 -20.58 -1.38 9.25
N ILE A 157 -19.27 -1.64 9.38
CA ILE A 157 -18.67 -2.34 10.51
C ILE A 157 -17.59 -1.44 11.10
N GLY A 158 -17.79 -0.97 12.33
CA GLY A 158 -16.80 -0.21 13.10
C GLY A 158 -16.22 -1.06 14.21
N VAL A 159 -14.89 -1.16 14.26
CA VAL A 159 -14.17 -1.81 15.37
C VAL A 159 -13.14 -0.83 15.91
N SER A 160 -13.28 -0.41 17.16
CA SER A 160 -12.51 0.71 17.70
C SER A 160 -12.09 0.53 19.15
N ASN A 161 -11.08 1.30 19.56
CA ASN A 161 -10.62 1.44 20.94
C ASN A 161 -10.34 0.10 21.63
N GLY A 162 -9.67 -0.84 20.97
CA GLY A 162 -9.35 -2.17 21.50
C GLY A 162 -10.46 -3.23 21.31
N GLY A 163 -11.57 -2.87 20.66
CA GLY A 163 -12.65 -3.80 20.31
C GLY A 163 -12.21 -4.91 19.35
N ILE A 164 -12.90 -6.05 19.40
CA ILE A 164 -12.57 -7.25 18.61
C ILE A 164 -13.82 -7.79 17.89
N PHE A 165 -13.76 -7.84 16.56
CA PHE A 165 -14.68 -8.65 15.76
C PHE A 165 -14.03 -10.00 15.43
N ASP A 166 -14.41 -11.05 16.15
CA ASP A 166 -13.78 -12.36 16.10
C ASP A 166 -14.57 -13.37 15.24
N ALA A 167 -14.06 -13.62 14.03
CA ALA A 167 -14.49 -14.66 13.12
C ALA A 167 -13.31 -15.54 12.64
N LEU A 168 -12.28 -15.74 13.47
CA LEU A 168 -10.98 -16.35 13.08
C LEU A 168 -11.05 -17.73 12.41
N ASN A 169 -12.14 -18.48 12.56
CA ASN A 169 -12.35 -19.79 11.92
C ASN A 169 -13.34 -19.75 10.74
N ARG A 170 -13.57 -18.57 10.16
CA ARG A 170 -14.59 -18.33 9.13
C ARG A 170 -14.03 -17.56 7.94
N THR A 171 -14.50 -17.90 6.75
CA THR A 171 -14.34 -17.05 5.57
C THR A 171 -15.27 -15.85 5.72
N VAL A 172 -14.72 -14.65 5.66
CA VAL A 172 -15.44 -13.38 5.75
C VAL A 172 -15.41 -12.73 4.39
N LEU A 173 -16.57 -12.45 3.82
CA LEU A 173 -16.71 -11.75 2.55
C LEU A 173 -17.43 -10.43 2.81
N PHE A 174 -16.75 -9.32 2.53
CA PHE A 174 -17.37 -8.00 2.53
C PHE A 174 -17.77 -7.67 1.10
N TYR A 175 -19.05 -7.86 0.79
CA TYR A 175 -19.59 -7.47 -0.51
C TYR A 175 -19.65 -5.94 -0.63
N SER A 176 -19.39 -5.40 -1.82
CA SER A 176 -19.68 -4.00 -2.10
C SER A 176 -21.19 -3.76 -1.95
N PRO A 177 -21.65 -2.67 -1.30
CA PRO A 177 -20.87 -1.51 -0.83
C PRO A 177 -20.60 -1.52 0.70
N THR A 178 -20.19 -2.64 1.30
CA THR A 178 -19.86 -2.71 2.74
C THR A 178 -18.63 -1.87 3.07
N GLU A 179 -18.71 -1.07 4.15
CA GLU A 179 -17.59 -0.31 4.70
C GLU A 179 -17.15 -0.87 6.05
N VAL A 180 -15.86 -1.18 6.19
CA VAL A 180 -15.21 -1.59 7.43
C VAL A 180 -14.24 -0.51 7.86
N THR A 181 -14.40 -0.01 9.07
CA THR A 181 -13.52 1.00 9.67
C THR A 181 -12.90 0.43 10.94
N LEU A 182 -11.57 0.38 10.97
CA LEU A 182 -10.79 0.09 12.17
C LEU A 182 -10.27 1.39 12.76
N ALA A 183 -10.35 1.55 14.08
CA ALA A 183 -9.74 2.67 14.80
C ALA A 183 -9.13 2.16 16.11
N ASN A 184 -7.91 1.61 16.03
CA ASN A 184 -7.26 0.80 17.04
C ASN A 184 -8.09 -0.43 17.45
N GLY A 185 -8.79 -1.04 16.48
CA GLY A 185 -9.58 -2.26 16.65
C GLY A 185 -8.93 -3.48 15.99
N GLU A 186 -9.45 -4.67 16.29
CA GLU A 186 -8.99 -5.92 15.68
C GLU A 186 -10.12 -6.68 14.96
N LEU A 187 -9.89 -7.01 13.69
CA LEU A 187 -10.71 -7.92 12.89
C LEU A 187 -10.02 -9.27 12.78
N ARG A 188 -10.70 -10.37 13.13
CA ARG A 188 -10.16 -11.73 12.97
C ARG A 188 -10.98 -12.55 11.99
N ALA A 189 -10.33 -13.23 11.06
CA ALA A 189 -10.98 -14.08 10.05
C ALA A 189 -10.10 -15.29 9.70
N GLN A 190 -10.67 -16.43 9.27
CA GLN A 190 -9.84 -17.52 8.70
C GLN A 190 -9.31 -17.09 7.34
N GLU A 191 -10.23 -16.61 6.51
CA GLU A 191 -9.98 -16.02 5.21
C GLU A 191 -10.78 -14.73 5.11
N LEU A 192 -10.22 -13.72 4.46
CA LEU A 192 -10.90 -12.44 4.24
C LEU A 192 -10.96 -12.14 2.74
N THR A 193 -12.12 -11.78 2.22
CA THR A 193 -12.27 -11.14 0.92
C THR A 193 -12.94 -9.78 1.09
N ASN A 194 -12.16 -8.71 0.86
CA ASN A 194 -12.68 -7.35 0.81
C ASN A 194 -13.13 -7.01 -0.61
N GLY A 195 -14.43 -6.99 -0.87
CA GLY A 195 -15.02 -6.43 -2.10
C GLY A 195 -15.59 -5.02 -1.92
N GLY A 196 -15.59 -4.48 -0.69
CA GLY A 196 -16.07 -3.15 -0.34
C GLY A 196 -14.92 -2.19 -0.01
N LEU A 197 -15.05 -1.46 1.09
CA LEU A 197 -14.01 -0.57 1.62
C LEU A 197 -13.53 -1.07 2.99
N LEU A 198 -12.23 -1.21 3.17
CA LEU A 198 -11.58 -1.37 4.48
C LEU A 198 -10.69 -0.14 4.73
N ARG A 199 -10.86 0.54 5.86
CA ARG A 199 -10.06 1.73 6.18
C ARG A 199 -9.68 1.85 7.64
N GLY A 200 -8.72 2.71 7.91
CA GLY A 200 -8.38 3.16 9.26
C GLY A 200 -7.12 2.54 9.84
N ASP A 201 -7.03 2.53 11.16
CA ASP A 201 -5.89 2.02 11.94
C ASP A 201 -6.29 0.84 12.83
N GLY A 202 -5.40 -0.12 13.01
CA GLY A 202 -5.68 -1.35 13.77
C GLY A 202 -5.09 -2.59 13.12
N ALA A 203 -5.68 -3.75 13.43
CA ALA A 203 -5.16 -5.04 13.01
C ALA A 203 -6.21 -5.91 12.33
N VAL A 204 -5.79 -6.62 11.29
CA VAL A 204 -6.49 -7.74 10.67
C VAL A 204 -5.65 -8.99 10.91
N LEU A 205 -6.20 -9.94 11.67
CA LEU A 205 -5.58 -11.23 11.93
C LEU A 205 -6.27 -12.31 11.10
N LEU A 206 -5.51 -12.93 10.22
CA LEU A 206 -5.95 -13.99 9.34
C LEU A 206 -5.53 -15.36 9.88
N GLY A 207 -6.41 -16.34 9.71
CA GLY A 207 -6.12 -17.75 9.94
C GLY A 207 -5.18 -18.30 8.87
N TYR A 208 -5.42 -17.90 7.62
CA TYR A 208 -4.70 -18.38 6.44
C TYR A 208 -4.42 -17.26 5.43
N ALA A 209 -5.41 -16.82 4.66
CA ALA A 209 -5.22 -15.96 3.48
C ALA A 209 -6.17 -14.76 3.44
N GLY A 210 -5.81 -13.76 2.63
CA GLY A 210 -6.63 -12.57 2.41
C GLY A 210 -6.67 -12.18 0.93
N ALA A 211 -7.74 -11.50 0.54
CA ALA A 211 -7.90 -10.94 -0.79
C ALA A 211 -8.56 -9.56 -0.71
N ASN A 212 -8.11 -8.64 -1.55
CA ASN A 212 -8.73 -7.35 -1.78
C ASN A 212 -9.14 -7.23 -3.25
N ALA A 213 -10.45 -7.16 -3.51
CA ALA A 213 -11.04 -6.82 -4.81
C ALA A 213 -11.71 -5.42 -4.78
N GLY A 214 -11.86 -4.83 -3.60
CA GLY A 214 -12.42 -3.49 -3.38
C GLY A 214 -11.32 -2.46 -3.14
N ARG A 215 -11.47 -1.67 -2.07
CA ARG A 215 -10.51 -0.64 -1.66
C ARG A 215 -10.01 -0.86 -0.24
N ILE A 216 -8.72 -0.60 -0.03
CA ILE A 216 -8.09 -0.43 1.27
C ILE A 216 -7.54 0.99 1.35
N GLU A 217 -7.89 1.75 2.37
CA GLU A 217 -7.48 3.15 2.53
C GLU A 217 -6.86 3.38 3.92
N VAL A 218 -5.62 3.85 3.96
CA VAL A 218 -4.90 4.23 5.18
C VAL A 218 -4.55 5.71 5.09
N ALA A 219 -5.06 6.51 6.02
CA ALA A 219 -4.91 7.97 6.06
C ALA A 219 -3.81 8.43 7.02
N ASP A 220 -3.62 9.75 7.12
CA ASP A 220 -2.52 10.36 7.85
C ASP A 220 -2.41 9.84 9.28
N SER A 221 -1.20 9.46 9.69
CA SER A 221 -0.88 8.92 11.02
C SER A 221 -1.62 7.64 11.40
N GLN A 222 -2.30 6.97 10.47
CA GLN A 222 -2.90 5.66 10.69
C GLN A 222 -1.89 4.55 10.44
N ARG A 223 -2.05 3.43 11.16
CA ARG A 223 -1.27 2.22 10.96
C ARG A 223 -2.19 1.02 10.87
N LEU A 224 -2.20 0.35 9.71
CA LEU A 224 -2.99 -0.85 9.46
C LEU A 224 -2.07 -2.06 9.31
N GLN A 225 -2.27 -3.07 10.16
CA GLN A 225 -1.49 -4.30 10.13
C GLN A 225 -2.33 -5.48 9.66
N LEU A 226 -1.86 -6.20 8.65
CA LEU A 226 -2.45 -7.44 8.17
C LEU A 226 -1.48 -8.58 8.44
N SER A 227 -1.90 -9.58 9.21
CA SER A 227 -1.05 -10.68 9.66
C SER A 227 -1.75 -12.01 9.47
N SER A 228 -0.98 -13.10 9.34
CA SER A 228 -1.53 -14.47 9.34
C SER A 228 -0.83 -15.36 10.35
N ILE A 229 -1.61 -16.17 11.07
CA ILE A 229 -1.10 -17.17 12.02
C ILE A 229 -0.53 -18.41 11.30
N GLN A 230 -0.94 -18.66 10.06
CA GLN A 230 -0.39 -19.70 9.20
C GLN A 230 0.42 -19.08 8.06
N THR A 231 1.15 -19.92 7.33
CA THR A 231 1.75 -19.51 6.07
C THR A 231 0.65 -19.38 5.02
N GLY A 232 0.30 -18.16 4.68
CA GLY A 232 -0.62 -17.85 3.59
C GLY A 232 -0.22 -16.57 2.88
N GLU A 233 -1.10 -16.09 2.01
CA GLU A 233 -0.85 -14.94 1.16
C GLU A 233 -1.99 -13.93 1.22
N PHE A 234 -1.66 -12.69 0.91
CA PHE A 234 -2.60 -11.62 0.66
C PHE A 234 -2.56 -11.25 -0.82
N ARG A 235 -3.69 -11.38 -1.51
CA ARG A 235 -3.84 -11.00 -2.91
C ARG A 235 -4.50 -9.64 -3.03
N ASN A 236 -3.92 -8.74 -3.81
CA ASN A 236 -4.54 -7.48 -4.17
C ASN A 236 -4.91 -7.48 -5.65
N ASP A 237 -6.20 -7.54 -5.92
CA ASP A 237 -6.85 -7.39 -7.24
C ASP A 237 -7.63 -6.06 -7.33
N GLY A 238 -7.62 -5.26 -6.26
CA GLY A 238 -8.29 -3.97 -6.11
C GLY A 238 -7.32 -2.82 -5.84
N GLN A 239 -7.79 -1.79 -5.13
CA GLN A 239 -6.97 -0.60 -4.83
C GLN A 239 -6.53 -0.59 -3.37
N ILE A 240 -5.27 -0.22 -3.14
CA ILE A 240 -4.70 0.09 -1.83
C ILE A 240 -4.11 1.50 -1.93
N SER A 241 -4.58 2.41 -1.08
CA SER A 241 -4.09 3.78 -1.01
C SER A 241 -3.57 4.09 0.38
N VAL A 242 -2.33 4.59 0.47
CA VAL A 242 -1.70 5.00 1.72
C VAL A 242 -1.31 6.47 1.62
N HIS A 243 -1.97 7.30 2.44
CA HIS A 243 -1.82 8.74 2.46
C HIS A 243 -1.35 9.14 3.86
N GLY A 244 -0.08 9.54 4.03
CA GLY A 244 0.49 9.96 5.32
C GLY A 244 0.53 8.89 6.43
N GLY A 245 0.15 7.65 6.11
CA GLY A 245 0.02 6.54 7.05
C GLY A 245 0.94 5.37 6.72
N GLU A 246 0.72 4.25 7.40
CA GLU A 246 1.53 3.04 7.27
C GLU A 246 0.66 1.78 7.12
N ILE A 247 0.96 0.95 6.12
CA ILE A 247 0.36 -0.36 5.96
C ILE A 247 1.43 -1.45 6.06
N GLU A 248 1.12 -2.52 6.80
CA GLU A 248 2.06 -3.62 7.03
C GLU A 248 1.43 -4.97 6.70
N PHE A 249 2.14 -5.77 5.91
CA PHE A 249 1.78 -7.14 5.59
C PHE A 249 2.81 -8.10 6.21
N HIS A 250 2.34 -8.91 7.16
CA HIS A 250 3.09 -9.97 7.83
C HIS A 250 2.73 -11.37 7.30
N LEU A 251 2.54 -11.43 5.98
CA LEU A 251 2.29 -12.60 5.15
C LEU A 251 2.71 -12.24 3.72
N HIS A 252 2.86 -13.23 2.85
CA HIS A 252 3.31 -12.96 1.49
C HIS A 252 2.28 -12.11 0.75
N PHE A 253 2.73 -11.08 0.04
CA PHE A 253 1.85 -10.16 -0.67
C PHE A 253 2.02 -10.28 -2.18
N ILE A 254 0.90 -10.37 -2.89
CA ILE A 254 0.85 -10.42 -4.35
C ILE A 254 -0.06 -9.31 -4.86
N ASN A 255 0.52 -8.30 -5.51
CA ASN A 255 -0.23 -7.32 -6.30
C ASN A 255 -0.48 -7.92 -7.68
N ARG A 256 -1.73 -8.16 -8.08
CA ARG A 256 -2.04 -9.00 -9.24
C ARG A 256 -2.65 -8.21 -10.37
N THR A 257 -2.27 -8.57 -11.59
CA THR A 257 -3.12 -8.32 -12.76
C THR A 257 -3.92 -9.59 -13.00
N ASP A 258 -5.23 -9.54 -12.91
CA ASP A 258 -6.05 -10.69 -13.31
C ASP A 258 -6.45 -10.53 -14.76
N GLU A 259 -5.94 -11.39 -15.65
CA GLU A 259 -6.44 -11.56 -17.01
C GLU A 259 -7.86 -12.17 -16.94
N GLY A 260 -8.84 -11.36 -16.53
CA GLY A 260 -10.23 -11.80 -16.32
C GLY A 260 -11.03 -11.01 -15.29
N ALA A 261 -10.39 -10.31 -14.35
CA ALA A 261 -11.10 -9.44 -13.42
C ALA A 261 -11.39 -8.06 -14.03
N SER A 262 -12.40 -7.38 -13.48
CA SER A 262 -12.76 -6.01 -13.83
C SER A 262 -11.77 -4.96 -13.31
N THR A 263 -10.80 -5.35 -12.48
CA THR A 263 -9.83 -4.47 -11.81
C THR A 263 -8.45 -5.12 -11.77
N SER A 264 -7.41 -4.30 -11.84
CA SER A 264 -6.00 -4.69 -11.62
C SER A 264 -5.54 -4.12 -10.29
N GLY A 265 -4.66 -4.85 -9.60
CA GLY A 265 -4.08 -4.47 -8.33
C GLY A 265 -3.31 -3.15 -8.42
N ALA A 266 -3.67 -2.18 -7.58
CA ALA A 266 -2.95 -0.92 -7.47
C ALA A 266 -2.53 -0.66 -6.02
N LEU A 267 -1.26 -0.32 -5.82
CA LEU A 267 -0.72 0.24 -4.59
C LEU A 267 -0.28 1.69 -4.86
N THR A 268 -1.00 2.64 -4.26
CA THR A 268 -0.72 4.08 -4.40
C THR A 268 -0.25 4.67 -3.08
N LEU A 269 0.84 5.43 -3.13
CA LEU A 269 1.46 6.06 -1.96
C LEU A 269 1.50 7.60 -2.13
N VAL A 270 1.15 8.31 -1.06
CA VAL A 270 1.33 9.75 -0.88
C VAL A 270 1.82 9.99 0.55
N ASP A 271 3.07 10.39 0.75
CA ASP A 271 3.69 10.46 2.08
C ASP A 271 3.51 9.16 2.90
N GLY A 272 3.45 8.02 2.20
CA GLY A 272 3.00 6.74 2.75
C GLY A 272 4.12 5.73 2.96
N VAL A 273 3.93 4.85 3.94
CA VAL A 273 4.83 3.72 4.22
C VAL A 273 4.13 2.39 3.95
N ALA A 274 4.76 1.51 3.18
CA ALA A 274 4.33 0.13 2.99
C ALA A 274 5.41 -0.85 3.43
N ARG A 275 5.07 -1.82 4.28
CA ARG A 275 6.02 -2.84 4.76
C ARG A 275 5.58 -4.26 4.41
N PHE A 276 6.48 -5.02 3.82
CA PHE A 276 6.30 -6.44 3.50
C PHE A 276 7.37 -7.25 4.22
N ASN A 277 7.02 -7.84 5.36
CA ASN A 277 8.00 -8.39 6.31
C ASN A 277 8.03 -9.92 6.35
N ARG A 278 7.32 -10.61 5.45
CA ARG A 278 7.25 -12.08 5.44
C ARG A 278 6.95 -12.64 4.04
N GLY A 279 8.00 -12.86 3.24
CA GLY A 279 7.91 -13.68 2.03
C GLY A 279 7.70 -15.16 2.35
N THR A 280 6.81 -15.82 1.60
CA THR A 280 6.82 -17.30 1.46
C THR A 280 7.95 -17.77 0.58
N PHE A 281 8.40 -16.91 -0.32
CA PHE A 281 9.48 -17.17 -1.25
C PHE A 281 10.81 -16.72 -0.65
N ALA A 282 11.85 -17.53 -0.90
CA ALA A 282 13.20 -17.19 -0.46
C ALA A 282 13.74 -15.94 -1.17
N THR A 283 13.14 -15.53 -2.28
CA THR A 283 13.63 -14.50 -3.21
C THR A 283 13.00 -13.12 -2.99
N HIS A 284 11.75 -13.04 -2.51
CA HIS A 284 11.03 -11.77 -2.37
C HIS A 284 9.94 -11.84 -1.31
N ASP A 285 9.63 -10.68 -0.73
CA ASP A 285 8.55 -10.51 0.25
C ASP A 285 7.25 -10.09 -0.43
N MET A 286 7.38 -9.27 -1.48
CA MET A 286 6.31 -8.78 -2.35
C MET A 286 6.50 -9.27 -3.80
N GLN A 287 5.46 -9.84 -4.38
CA GLN A 287 5.33 -9.99 -5.84
C GLN A 287 4.45 -8.86 -6.40
N ASN A 288 4.96 -8.14 -7.40
CA ASN A 288 4.22 -7.13 -8.14
C ASN A 288 4.00 -7.58 -9.59
N ASP A 289 2.76 -7.89 -9.93
CA ASP A 289 2.32 -8.21 -11.29
C ASP A 289 1.37 -7.12 -11.84
N ALA A 290 1.25 -5.99 -11.13
CA ALA A 290 0.39 -4.88 -11.48
C ALA A 290 1.08 -3.55 -11.17
N GLN A 291 0.42 -2.60 -10.49
CA GLN A 291 0.93 -1.24 -10.36
C GLN A 291 1.34 -0.88 -8.92
N ILE A 292 2.55 -0.34 -8.77
CA ILE A 292 3.02 0.42 -7.60
C ILE A 292 3.25 1.87 -8.05
N THR A 293 2.69 2.85 -7.34
CA THR A 293 2.85 4.25 -7.73
C THR A 293 2.98 5.19 -6.52
N ALA A 294 3.99 6.04 -6.55
CA ALA A 294 4.08 7.23 -5.70
C ALA A 294 3.56 8.44 -6.48
N VAL A 295 2.60 9.17 -5.91
CA VAL A 295 1.97 10.34 -6.57
C VAL A 295 2.12 11.64 -5.78
N GLY A 296 2.86 11.63 -4.68
CA GLY A 296 3.26 12.83 -3.95
C GLY A 296 4.10 12.49 -2.72
N GLY A 297 4.82 13.47 -2.19
CA GLY A 297 5.51 13.31 -0.91
C GLY A 297 6.71 12.35 -0.92
N GLU A 298 7.20 12.00 0.26
CA GLU A 298 8.22 10.97 0.45
C GLU A 298 7.57 9.63 0.84
N ASN A 299 7.84 8.58 0.07
CA ASN A 299 7.19 7.28 0.24
C ASN A 299 8.24 6.21 0.46
N ASP A 300 8.00 5.34 1.43
CA ASP A 300 8.94 4.28 1.81
C ASP A 300 8.30 2.90 1.64
N LEU A 301 8.97 2.05 0.88
CA LEU A 301 8.60 0.66 0.66
C LEU A 301 9.69 -0.25 1.24
N HIS A 302 9.29 -1.11 2.17
CA HIS A 302 10.16 -2.09 2.82
C HIS A 302 9.78 -3.52 2.42
N GLY A 303 10.79 -4.38 2.30
CA GLY A 303 10.68 -5.75 1.84
C GLY A 303 11.17 -5.91 0.40
N ARG A 304 11.74 -7.06 0.08
CA ARG A 304 12.28 -7.36 -1.26
C ARG A 304 11.14 -7.45 -2.27
N VAL A 305 11.30 -6.78 -3.40
CA VAL A 305 10.26 -6.68 -4.44
C VAL A 305 10.69 -7.44 -5.68
N TRP A 306 9.84 -8.35 -6.14
CA TRP A 306 9.95 -8.97 -7.46
C TRP A 306 8.79 -8.52 -8.34
N SER A 307 9.10 -7.96 -9.50
CA SER A 307 8.12 -7.39 -10.42
C SER A 307 8.14 -8.15 -11.76
N THR A 308 6.98 -8.54 -12.26
CA THR A 308 6.83 -9.36 -13.48
C THR A 308 6.77 -8.52 -14.77
N ALA A 309 6.58 -9.17 -15.92
CA ALA A 309 6.48 -8.49 -17.22
C ALA A 309 5.27 -7.55 -17.36
N ASN A 310 4.19 -7.80 -16.60
CA ASN A 310 2.98 -6.98 -16.63
C ASN A 310 3.04 -5.78 -15.66
N SER A 311 4.09 -5.74 -14.85
CA SER A 311 4.19 -4.82 -13.74
C SER A 311 4.60 -3.40 -14.16
N THR A 312 4.18 -2.44 -13.35
CA THR A 312 4.67 -1.06 -13.39
C THR A 312 5.05 -0.59 -12.00
N ILE A 313 6.19 0.09 -11.91
CA ILE A 313 6.62 0.88 -10.76
C ILE A 313 6.73 2.33 -11.25
N ALA A 314 6.05 3.26 -10.61
CA ALA A 314 6.06 4.66 -11.05
C ALA A 314 6.27 5.64 -9.89
N ALA A 315 7.15 6.63 -10.09
CA ALA A 315 7.27 7.79 -9.22
C ALA A 315 6.90 9.04 -10.02
N ALA A 316 5.81 9.71 -9.62
CA ALA A 316 5.23 10.83 -10.35
C ALA A 316 4.95 12.05 -9.44
N ASN A 317 4.62 13.18 -10.05
CA ASN A 317 4.15 14.39 -9.37
C ASN A 317 5.10 14.86 -8.24
N ASN A 318 6.40 14.96 -8.56
CA ASN A 318 7.46 15.36 -7.62
C ASN A 318 7.58 14.47 -6.37
N SER A 319 7.14 13.22 -6.44
CA SER A 319 7.29 12.28 -5.33
C SER A 319 8.71 11.70 -5.25
N VAL A 320 9.06 11.23 -4.05
CA VAL A 320 10.18 10.33 -3.83
C VAL A 320 9.61 8.95 -3.49
N LEU A 321 9.98 7.93 -4.25
CA LEU A 321 9.68 6.53 -3.96
C LEU A 321 10.96 5.82 -3.53
N ARG A 322 11.06 5.43 -2.27
CA ARG A 322 12.25 4.81 -1.69
C ARG A 322 12.01 3.33 -1.40
N PHE A 323 12.80 2.47 -2.03
CA PHE A 323 12.89 1.04 -1.74
C PHE A 323 14.03 0.80 -0.75
N HIS A 324 13.73 0.15 0.37
CA HIS A 324 14.72 -0.15 1.41
C HIS A 324 15.49 -1.45 1.18
N ASP A 325 14.95 -2.31 0.32
CA ASP A 325 15.47 -3.64 0.03
C ASP A 325 15.61 -3.84 -1.49
N ASP A 326 16.20 -4.96 -1.89
CA ASP A 326 16.47 -5.27 -3.30
C ASP A 326 15.20 -5.31 -4.14
N VAL A 327 15.31 -4.77 -5.35
CA VAL A 327 14.24 -4.74 -6.35
C VAL A 327 14.69 -5.45 -7.61
N VAL A 328 13.88 -6.41 -8.06
CA VAL A 328 14.04 -7.11 -9.33
C VAL A 328 12.83 -6.82 -10.20
N VAL A 329 13.07 -6.42 -11.45
CA VAL A 329 12.04 -6.20 -12.47
C VAL A 329 12.36 -7.08 -13.68
N ASP A 330 11.54 -8.11 -13.90
CA ASP A 330 11.66 -9.07 -14.99
C ASP A 330 10.64 -8.73 -16.09
N GLY A 331 11.05 -7.98 -17.11
CA GLY A 331 10.24 -7.59 -18.27
C GLY A 331 9.31 -6.39 -18.07
N GLY A 332 9.02 -6.02 -16.81
CA GLY A 332 8.10 -4.93 -16.45
C GLY A 332 8.64 -3.53 -16.75
N ARG A 333 7.99 -2.50 -16.19
CA ARG A 333 8.40 -1.09 -16.39
C ARG A 333 8.68 -0.37 -15.08
N VAL A 334 9.76 0.39 -15.06
CA VAL A 334 10.03 1.42 -14.03
C VAL A 334 9.92 2.79 -14.69
N SER A 335 9.05 3.66 -14.20
CA SER A 335 8.84 5.01 -14.70
C SER A 335 9.16 6.06 -13.65
N VAL A 336 10.07 6.98 -13.96
CA VAL A 336 10.36 8.15 -13.12
C VAL A 336 10.03 9.40 -13.93
N PHE A 337 8.97 10.08 -13.53
CA PHE A 337 8.46 11.27 -14.23
C PHE A 337 9.21 12.53 -13.81
N GLU A 338 8.99 13.62 -14.55
CA GLU A 338 9.60 14.92 -14.26
C GLU A 338 9.46 15.32 -12.78
N GLY A 339 10.57 15.77 -12.19
CA GLY A 339 10.67 16.18 -10.78
C GLY A 339 10.57 15.07 -9.73
N ALA A 340 10.24 13.83 -10.12
CA ALA A 340 10.17 12.69 -9.20
C ALA A 340 11.51 11.96 -9.08
N ARG A 341 11.67 11.17 -8.02
CA ARG A 341 12.86 10.35 -7.76
C ARG A 341 12.46 8.94 -7.34
N ALA A 342 13.12 7.93 -7.91
CA ALA A 342 13.08 6.57 -7.39
C ALA A 342 14.42 6.26 -6.71
N VAL A 343 14.41 5.92 -5.42
CA VAL A 343 15.61 5.67 -4.63
C VAL A 343 15.62 4.19 -4.24
N PHE A 344 16.67 3.46 -4.59
CA PHE A 344 16.89 2.06 -4.26
C PHE A 344 18.06 1.98 -3.29
N LEU A 345 17.79 1.67 -2.02
CA LEU A 345 18.84 1.53 -1.02
C LEU A 345 19.61 0.21 -1.15
N GLY A 346 18.95 -0.83 -1.66
CA GLY A 346 19.55 -2.10 -2.06
C GLY A 346 19.94 -2.13 -3.53
N ASP A 347 20.08 -3.35 -4.06
CA ASP A 347 20.39 -3.58 -5.47
C ASP A 347 19.13 -3.41 -6.36
N LEU A 348 19.33 -2.90 -7.57
CA LEU A 348 18.30 -2.84 -8.62
C LEU A 348 18.69 -3.74 -9.78
N THR A 349 17.85 -4.72 -10.10
CA THR A 349 18.00 -5.60 -11.27
C THR A 349 16.90 -5.36 -12.27
N LEU A 350 17.25 -5.00 -13.50
CA LEU A 350 16.36 -4.80 -14.63
C LEU A 350 16.67 -5.86 -15.70
N ASN A 351 15.86 -6.90 -15.78
CA ASN A 351 16.04 -8.04 -16.68
C ASN A 351 14.94 -8.04 -17.75
N GLY A 352 15.28 -7.66 -18.97
CA GLY A 352 14.32 -7.41 -20.04
C GLY A 352 13.34 -6.26 -19.75
N ALA A 353 13.52 -5.54 -18.65
CA ALA A 353 12.62 -4.48 -18.20
C ALA A 353 12.84 -3.18 -18.97
N ALA A 354 11.77 -2.37 -19.03
CA ALA A 354 11.80 -1.02 -19.57
C ALA A 354 12.06 0.00 -18.45
N LEU A 355 13.12 0.80 -18.56
CA LEU A 355 13.25 2.03 -17.78
C LEU A 355 12.68 3.19 -18.60
N LEU A 356 11.71 3.90 -18.04
CA LEU A 356 11.10 5.10 -18.60
C LEU A 356 11.56 6.32 -17.81
N ALA A 357 12.27 7.22 -18.48
CA ALA A 357 12.64 8.52 -17.93
C ALA A 357 12.04 9.62 -18.81
N GLU A 358 11.39 10.60 -18.16
CA GLU A 358 10.88 11.78 -18.86
C GLU A 358 11.95 12.86 -18.91
N LEU A 359 12.47 13.13 -20.11
CA LEU A 359 13.45 14.20 -20.31
C LEU A 359 12.77 15.56 -20.22
N PRO A 360 13.41 16.55 -19.59
CA PRO A 360 12.82 17.86 -19.45
C PRO A 360 12.86 18.60 -20.80
N GLY A 361 11.96 19.57 -20.96
CA GLY A 361 12.02 20.54 -22.08
C GLY A 361 13.28 21.41 -22.10
N ASP A 362 13.99 21.50 -20.97
CA ASP A 362 15.21 22.28 -20.75
C ASP A 362 16.16 21.47 -19.84
N PRO A 363 17.44 21.22 -20.22
CA PRO A 363 18.41 20.49 -19.41
C PRO A 363 18.69 21.10 -18.01
N ALA A 364 18.25 22.33 -17.75
CA ALA A 364 18.30 22.96 -16.42
C ALA A 364 17.17 22.52 -15.45
N ASN A 365 16.12 21.84 -15.93
CA ASN A 365 15.00 21.38 -15.11
C ASN A 365 15.22 19.95 -14.57
N ALA A 366 14.61 19.65 -13.43
CA ALA A 366 14.69 18.34 -12.79
C ALA A 366 13.87 17.30 -13.57
N TYR A 367 14.55 16.37 -14.24
CA TYR A 367 13.94 15.17 -14.81
C TYR A 367 13.86 14.06 -13.78
N GLY A 368 13.12 13.00 -14.11
CA GLY A 368 13.03 11.83 -13.27
C GLY A 368 14.37 11.09 -13.17
N VAL A 369 14.87 10.88 -11.95
CA VAL A 369 16.15 10.16 -11.71
C VAL A 369 15.91 8.93 -10.85
N ALA A 370 16.57 7.83 -11.23
CA ALA A 370 16.72 6.67 -10.35
C ALA A 370 18.08 6.71 -9.63
N GLU A 371 18.08 6.58 -8.31
CA GLU A 371 19.27 6.57 -7.47
C GLU A 371 19.39 5.21 -6.82
N VAL A 372 20.44 4.46 -7.14
CA VAL A 372 20.72 3.14 -6.58
C VAL A 372 21.94 3.26 -5.67
N VAL A 373 21.79 2.93 -4.40
CA VAL A 373 22.89 2.87 -3.44
C VAL A 373 23.65 1.55 -3.60
N GLY A 374 22.92 0.45 -3.85
CA GLY A 374 23.49 -0.82 -4.25
C GLY A 374 24.01 -0.83 -5.70
N ALA A 375 24.16 -2.02 -6.26
CA ALA A 375 24.52 -2.22 -7.65
C ALA A 375 23.30 -2.13 -8.57
N LEU A 376 23.52 -1.60 -9.77
CA LEU A 376 22.57 -1.71 -10.89
C LEU A 376 23.01 -2.85 -11.81
N THR A 377 22.12 -3.81 -12.02
CA THR A 377 22.27 -4.81 -13.09
C THR A 377 21.22 -4.55 -14.16
N ILE A 378 21.64 -4.35 -15.41
CA ILE A 378 20.74 -4.04 -16.53
C ILE A 378 20.98 -4.98 -17.72
N ASP A 379 19.94 -5.68 -18.14
CA ASP A 379 19.88 -6.53 -19.33
C ASP A 379 18.53 -6.30 -20.03
N GLY A 380 18.23 -5.04 -20.33
CA GLY A 380 16.91 -4.60 -20.71
C GLY A 380 16.93 -3.45 -21.70
N VAL A 381 15.74 -2.89 -21.93
CA VAL A 381 15.57 -1.77 -22.86
C VAL A 381 15.38 -0.47 -22.09
N LEU A 382 16.00 0.59 -22.58
CA LEU A 382 15.69 1.94 -22.17
C LEU A 382 14.64 2.50 -23.13
N GLN A 383 13.53 2.98 -22.59
CA GLN A 383 12.51 3.71 -23.34
C GLN A 383 12.48 5.14 -22.83
N ILE A 384 12.68 6.12 -23.69
CA ILE A 384 12.58 7.53 -23.32
C ILE A 384 11.29 8.06 -23.92
N ASP A 385 10.34 8.36 -23.04
CA ASP A 385 9.14 9.11 -23.38
C ASP A 385 9.44 10.56 -23.03
N ALA A 386 9.36 11.47 -23.99
CA ALA A 386 9.50 12.88 -23.66
C ALA A 386 8.56 13.73 -24.49
N ALA A 387 7.90 14.65 -23.79
CA ALA A 387 7.32 15.85 -24.37
C ALA A 387 8.40 16.92 -24.71
N GLY A 388 9.70 16.64 -24.51
CA GLY A 388 10.69 17.70 -24.21
C GLY A 388 12.05 17.73 -24.94
N ALA A 389 12.37 16.95 -25.98
CA ALA A 389 13.70 17.08 -26.62
C ALA A 389 13.92 18.39 -27.43
N ALA A 390 12.96 19.32 -27.39
CA ALA A 390 12.99 20.59 -28.11
C ALA A 390 14.00 21.57 -27.48
N GLY A 391 15.28 21.41 -27.82
CA GLY A 391 16.35 22.29 -27.33
C GLY A 391 17.67 21.57 -27.05
N ALA A 392 17.68 20.24 -27.09
CA ALA A 392 18.86 19.44 -26.82
C ALA A 392 19.98 19.70 -27.85
N GLN A 393 21.22 19.82 -27.38
CA GLN A 393 22.40 20.18 -28.15
C GLN A 393 23.49 19.11 -28.01
N ALA A 394 24.38 19.00 -29.01
CA ALA A 394 25.54 18.11 -28.91
C ALA A 394 26.36 18.40 -27.64
N GLY A 395 26.63 17.36 -26.85
CA GLY A 395 27.32 17.44 -25.57
C GLY A 395 26.40 17.45 -24.35
N ASP A 396 25.08 17.58 -24.51
CA ASP A 396 24.14 17.42 -23.41
C ASP A 396 24.18 15.98 -22.87
N VAL A 397 24.16 15.83 -21.55
CA VAL A 397 24.17 14.54 -20.86
C VAL A 397 23.10 14.52 -19.78
N PHE A 398 22.26 13.49 -19.84
CA PHE A 398 21.14 13.25 -18.92
C PHE A 398 21.42 11.97 -18.10
N PRO A 399 21.98 12.07 -16.88
CA PRO A 399 22.19 10.91 -16.02
C PRO A 399 20.86 10.35 -15.52
N LEU A 400 20.39 9.25 -16.11
CA LEU A 400 19.10 8.62 -15.82
C LEU A 400 19.15 7.80 -14.54
N VAL A 401 20.26 7.10 -14.34
CA VAL A 401 20.51 6.28 -13.15
C VAL A 401 21.90 6.54 -12.61
N THR A 402 22.01 6.73 -11.30
CA THR A 402 23.29 6.67 -10.58
C THR A 402 23.29 5.43 -9.68
N ALA A 403 24.34 4.62 -9.71
CA ALA A 403 24.48 3.39 -8.94
C ALA A 403 25.80 3.38 -8.17
N ALA A 404 25.77 3.61 -6.85
CA ALA A 404 26.99 3.69 -6.03
C ALA A 404 27.71 2.34 -5.89
N GLY A 405 26.98 1.22 -5.95
CA GLY A 405 27.52 -0.13 -6.03
C GLY A 405 28.04 -0.53 -7.42
N GLY A 406 27.88 0.34 -8.42
CA GLY A 406 28.34 0.18 -9.78
C GLY A 406 27.26 -0.29 -10.75
N VAL A 407 27.51 -0.12 -12.05
CA VAL A 407 26.63 -0.56 -13.13
C VAL A 407 27.22 -1.77 -13.84
N THR A 408 26.41 -2.80 -14.07
CA THR A 408 26.79 -4.00 -14.82
C THR A 408 25.71 -4.39 -15.83
N GLY A 409 26.13 -5.10 -16.88
CA GLY A 409 25.27 -5.51 -17.98
C GLY A 409 25.27 -4.51 -19.14
N SER A 410 24.29 -4.62 -20.02
CA SER A 410 24.14 -3.77 -21.21
C SER A 410 22.68 -3.44 -21.43
N ALA A 411 22.39 -2.18 -21.71
CA ALA A 411 21.07 -1.74 -22.15
C ALA A 411 21.09 -1.37 -23.62
N SER A 412 19.94 -1.47 -24.27
CA SER A 412 19.71 -0.93 -25.61
C SER A 412 18.66 0.18 -25.55
N LEU A 413 18.79 1.18 -26.43
CA LEU A 413 17.79 2.24 -26.55
C LEU A 413 16.68 1.76 -27.49
N ALA A 414 15.47 1.56 -26.98
CA ALA A 414 14.34 1.06 -27.77
C ALA A 414 13.48 2.18 -28.40
N ALA A 415 13.40 3.33 -27.73
CA ALA A 415 12.68 4.49 -28.23
C ALA A 415 13.23 5.77 -27.60
N ALA A 416 13.30 6.85 -28.37
CA ALA A 416 13.65 8.16 -27.88
C ALA A 416 12.97 9.28 -28.70
N PRO A 417 12.81 10.48 -28.13
CA PRO A 417 12.24 11.61 -28.83
C PRO A 417 13.12 12.03 -30.02
N PRO A 418 12.52 12.59 -31.10
CA PRO A 418 13.31 13.07 -32.23
C PRO A 418 14.21 14.23 -31.82
N LEU A 419 15.45 14.21 -32.30
CA LEU A 419 16.42 15.29 -32.14
C LEU A 419 16.46 16.20 -33.38
N PRO A 420 16.98 17.45 -33.24
CA PRO A 420 17.35 18.26 -34.39
C PRO A 420 18.25 17.50 -35.38
N SER A 421 18.14 17.84 -36.66
CA SER A 421 18.93 17.19 -37.72
C SER A 421 20.43 17.30 -37.44
N GLY A 422 21.15 16.18 -37.61
CA GLY A 422 22.58 16.09 -37.35
C GLY A 422 22.92 15.70 -35.91
N LEU A 423 21.95 15.38 -35.06
CA LEU A 423 22.15 14.88 -33.70
C LEU A 423 21.56 13.49 -33.54
N GLN A 424 22.13 12.71 -32.62
CA GLN A 424 21.62 11.39 -32.23
C GLN A 424 21.75 11.17 -30.73
N TRP A 425 20.93 10.26 -30.21
CA TRP A 425 21.03 9.80 -28.83
C TRP A 425 22.09 8.73 -28.72
N ALA A 426 22.97 8.85 -27.73
CA ALA A 426 23.95 7.84 -27.38
C ALA A 426 23.69 7.38 -25.94
N LEU A 427 23.48 6.09 -25.75
CA LEU A 427 23.44 5.49 -24.42
C LEU A 427 24.86 5.34 -23.89
N GLN A 428 25.14 5.93 -22.75
CA GLN A 428 26.46 5.90 -22.11
C GLN A 428 26.35 5.20 -20.75
N THR A 429 27.05 4.08 -20.63
CA THR A 429 27.21 3.37 -19.36
C THR A 429 28.65 3.56 -18.90
N ASP A 430 28.82 4.20 -17.75
CA ASP A 430 30.11 4.25 -17.05
C ASP A 430 30.10 3.31 -15.83
N ALA A 431 31.14 3.38 -14.99
CA ALA A 431 31.25 2.50 -13.82
C ALA A 431 30.11 2.67 -12.80
N TYR A 432 29.47 3.84 -12.73
CA TYR A 432 28.51 4.23 -11.70
C TYR A 432 27.26 4.95 -12.23
N THR A 433 27.16 5.23 -13.52
CA THR A 433 26.04 5.95 -14.10
C THR A 433 25.60 5.33 -15.42
N LEU A 434 24.27 5.35 -15.62
CA LEU A 434 23.63 5.15 -16.91
C LEU A 434 23.08 6.50 -17.34
N SER A 435 23.59 7.03 -18.44
CA SER A 435 23.23 8.35 -18.95
C SER A 435 22.87 8.29 -20.43
N LEU A 436 22.03 9.24 -20.83
CA LEU A 436 21.73 9.47 -22.24
C LEU A 436 22.44 10.76 -22.67
N ALA A 437 23.28 10.69 -23.69
CA ALA A 437 23.98 11.83 -24.24
C ALA A 437 23.45 12.21 -25.61
N VAL A 438 23.46 13.49 -25.92
CA VAL A 438 23.24 13.99 -27.27
C VAL A 438 24.60 14.12 -27.94
N VAL A 439 24.81 13.39 -29.02
CA VAL A 439 26.06 13.44 -29.78
C VAL A 439 25.79 13.87 -31.22
N GLU A 440 26.83 14.30 -31.91
CA GLU A 440 26.76 14.52 -33.36
C GLU A 440 26.35 13.20 -34.03
N GLY A 441 25.30 13.29 -34.85
CA GLY A 441 24.81 12.22 -35.68
C GLY A 441 25.85 11.85 -36.73
N LEU A 442 26.20 10.56 -36.81
CA LEU A 442 27.05 10.06 -37.88
C LEU A 442 26.17 9.76 -39.09
N PRO A 443 26.30 10.48 -40.22
CA PRO A 443 25.40 10.25 -41.34
C PRO A 443 25.55 8.83 -41.88
N GLY A 444 24.47 8.06 -41.91
CA GLY A 444 24.49 6.65 -42.36
C GLY A 444 24.54 5.61 -41.23
N ASP A 445 24.76 6.04 -39.99
CA ASP A 445 24.61 5.24 -38.76
C ASP A 445 23.12 5.25 -38.39
N PHE A 446 22.44 4.16 -38.72
CA PHE A 446 20.99 4.03 -38.61
C PHE A 446 20.57 3.22 -37.37
N ASN A 447 21.49 2.46 -36.77
CA ASN A 447 21.27 1.81 -35.48
C ASN A 447 21.79 2.63 -34.28
N ALA A 448 22.43 3.78 -34.54
CA ALA A 448 23.00 4.70 -33.57
C ALA A 448 24.07 4.06 -32.66
N ASP A 449 24.83 3.08 -33.16
CA ASP A 449 25.91 2.42 -32.42
C ASP A 449 27.27 3.16 -32.53
N GLY A 450 27.29 4.27 -33.26
CA GLY A 450 28.45 5.10 -33.48
C GLY A 450 29.34 4.63 -34.63
N GLN A 451 28.94 3.62 -35.40
CA GLN A 451 29.61 3.13 -36.60
C GLN A 451 28.64 3.09 -37.78
N VAL A 452 29.18 3.22 -38.99
CA VAL A 452 28.41 2.98 -40.23
C VAL A 452 28.89 1.68 -40.83
N ASP A 453 28.16 0.59 -40.60
CA ASP A 453 28.53 -0.75 -41.04
C ASP A 453 27.36 -1.53 -41.68
N ALA A 454 27.51 -2.85 -41.80
CA ALA A 454 26.50 -3.69 -42.44
C ALA A 454 25.20 -3.82 -41.63
N ALA A 455 25.22 -3.59 -40.32
CA ALA A 455 24.03 -3.60 -39.47
C ALA A 455 23.11 -2.43 -39.82
N ASP A 456 23.66 -1.24 -40.08
CA ASP A 456 22.87 -0.06 -40.50
C ASP A 456 22.12 -0.29 -41.80
N TYR A 457 22.73 -1.04 -42.73
CA TYR A 457 22.07 -1.39 -43.98
C TYR A 457 20.77 -2.16 -43.71
N THR A 458 20.75 -3.05 -42.72
CA THR A 458 19.54 -3.81 -42.37
C THR A 458 18.47 -2.91 -41.78
N VAL A 459 18.84 -1.99 -40.87
CA VAL A 459 17.90 -1.01 -40.30
C VAL A 459 17.29 -0.12 -41.38
N TRP A 460 18.12 0.41 -42.30
CA TRP A 460 17.63 1.17 -43.45
C TRP A 460 16.67 0.37 -44.33
N ARG A 461 17.05 -0.88 -44.63
CA ARG A 461 16.30 -1.73 -45.56
C ARG A 461 14.93 -2.10 -45.00
N ASP A 462 14.86 -2.37 -43.70
CA ASP A 462 13.65 -2.75 -42.98
C ASP A 462 12.73 -1.53 -42.77
N GLY A 463 13.30 -0.34 -42.58
CA GLY A 463 12.56 0.93 -42.48
C GLY A 463 12.27 1.62 -43.82
N LEU A 464 12.66 1.05 -44.97
CA LEU A 464 12.53 1.72 -46.27
C LEU A 464 11.07 1.93 -46.68
N GLY A 465 10.70 3.20 -46.91
CA GLY A 465 9.35 3.61 -47.27
C GLY A 465 8.45 3.96 -46.08
N ALA A 466 8.93 3.75 -44.85
CA ALA A 466 8.28 4.18 -43.61
C ALA A 466 9.12 5.25 -42.92
N GLU A 467 10.31 4.88 -42.45
CA GLU A 467 11.24 5.75 -41.72
C GLU A 467 12.33 6.31 -42.64
N TYR A 468 12.79 5.50 -43.60
CA TYR A 468 13.90 5.85 -44.49
C TYR A 468 13.45 5.97 -45.95
N GLN A 469 14.14 6.83 -46.71
CA GLN A 469 13.97 6.98 -48.15
C GLN A 469 15.10 6.28 -48.92
N GLN A 470 14.88 6.08 -50.22
CA GLN A 470 15.89 5.50 -51.10
C GLN A 470 17.18 6.35 -51.16
N SER A 471 17.08 7.67 -50.93
CA SER A 471 18.22 8.58 -50.83
C SER A 471 19.11 8.32 -49.60
N ASN A 472 18.55 7.79 -48.50
CA ASN A 472 19.31 7.42 -47.30
C ASN A 472 20.33 6.29 -47.57
N TYR A 473 20.10 5.47 -48.60
CA TYR A 473 21.11 4.51 -49.05
C TYR A 473 22.44 5.17 -49.44
N HIS A 474 22.39 6.36 -50.06
CA HIS A 474 23.60 7.09 -50.42
C HIS A 474 24.33 7.59 -49.18
N LEU A 475 23.60 8.04 -48.14
CA LEU A 475 24.18 8.43 -46.86
C LEU A 475 24.94 7.27 -46.21
N TRP A 476 24.34 6.09 -46.10
CA TRP A 476 25.02 4.89 -45.61
C TRP A 476 26.22 4.52 -46.47
N ARG A 477 26.04 4.42 -47.80
CA ARG A 477 27.12 4.03 -48.71
C ARG A 477 28.31 4.98 -48.65
N ASP A 478 28.04 6.28 -48.64
CA ASP A 478 29.08 7.31 -48.72
C ASP A 478 29.85 7.44 -47.39
N ASN A 479 29.27 6.95 -46.28
CA ASN A 479 29.90 6.96 -44.96
C ASN A 479 30.27 5.55 -44.46
N TYR A 480 30.12 4.49 -45.27
CA TYR A 480 30.42 3.12 -44.84
C TYR A 480 31.88 2.99 -44.34
N GLY A 481 32.03 2.46 -43.13
CA GLY A 481 33.30 2.37 -42.40
C GLY A 481 33.68 3.63 -41.63
N ALA A 482 32.87 4.69 -41.66
CA ALA A 482 33.00 5.80 -40.75
C ALA A 482 32.61 5.36 -39.33
N ALA A 483 33.29 5.92 -38.34
CA ALA A 483 32.99 5.73 -36.93
C ALA A 483 33.18 7.04 -36.20
N LEU A 484 32.35 7.31 -35.20
CA LEU A 484 32.60 8.39 -34.26
C LEU A 484 33.92 8.09 -33.53
N ALA A 485 34.79 9.10 -33.41
CA ALA A 485 35.99 8.94 -32.61
C ALA A 485 35.57 8.67 -31.15
N ALA A 486 36.03 7.56 -30.58
CA ALA A 486 35.77 7.23 -29.18
C ALA A 486 36.09 8.47 -28.32
N ALA A 487 35.11 8.96 -27.56
CA ALA A 487 35.31 10.05 -26.64
C ALA A 487 36.46 9.68 -25.71
N SER A 488 37.60 10.34 -25.86
CA SER A 488 38.74 10.19 -24.97
C SER A 488 38.32 10.73 -23.62
N THR A 489 37.87 9.85 -22.72
CA THR A 489 37.67 10.17 -21.32
C THR A 489 39.04 10.42 -20.70
N THR A 490 39.51 11.67 -20.77
CA THR A 490 40.51 12.12 -19.81
C THR A 490 39.81 12.25 -18.46
N ASN A 491 39.52 11.10 -17.84
CA ASN A 491 39.31 11.03 -16.41
C ASN A 491 40.62 11.45 -15.77
N ALA A 492 40.73 12.73 -15.43
CA ALA A 492 41.62 13.13 -14.37
C ALA A 492 41.09 12.44 -13.11
N ALA A 493 41.60 11.23 -12.85
CA ALA A 493 41.42 10.58 -11.57
C ALA A 493 41.77 11.62 -10.49
N PRO A 494 40.90 11.86 -9.48
CA PRO A 494 41.30 12.67 -8.35
C PRO A 494 42.46 11.94 -7.68
N GLU A 495 43.70 12.38 -7.88
CA GLU A 495 44.84 11.74 -7.20
C GLU A 495 44.75 12.06 -5.70
N PRO A 496 44.50 11.07 -4.83
CA PRO A 496 44.68 11.25 -3.40
C PRO A 496 46.16 11.08 -3.11
N GLY A 497 46.96 12.16 -3.14
CA GLY A 497 48.35 12.03 -2.67
C GLY A 497 49.35 13.13 -2.97
N ALA A 498 49.14 14.00 -3.96
CA ALA A 498 50.15 15.02 -4.29
C ALA A 498 50.45 15.99 -3.12
N ALA A 499 49.43 16.32 -2.31
CA ALA A 499 49.61 17.14 -1.11
C ALA A 499 50.33 16.39 0.04
N LEU A 500 50.18 15.06 0.12
CA LEU A 500 50.78 14.26 1.19
C LEU A 500 52.29 14.05 0.98
N LEU A 501 52.73 13.96 -0.29
CA LEU A 501 54.15 13.87 -0.64
C LEU A 501 54.91 15.19 -0.38
N TRP A 502 54.24 16.34 -0.46
CA TRP A 502 54.85 17.64 -0.10
C TRP A 502 55.06 17.79 1.41
N VAL A 503 54.17 17.27 2.25
CA VAL A 503 54.32 17.34 3.73
C VAL A 503 55.45 16.44 4.23
N VAL A 504 55.67 15.27 3.62
CA VAL A 504 56.80 14.38 3.95
C VAL A 504 58.15 14.95 3.45
N ALA A 505 58.16 15.59 2.28
CA ALA A 505 59.37 16.22 1.73
C ALA A 505 59.81 17.46 2.54
N VAL A 506 58.87 18.26 3.05
CA VAL A 506 59.21 19.44 3.87
C VAL A 506 59.56 19.05 5.32
N GLY A 507 58.91 18.03 5.89
CA GLY A 507 59.18 17.58 7.26
C GLY A 507 60.57 16.97 7.49
N THR A 508 61.18 16.36 6.46
CA THR A 508 62.53 15.77 6.56
C THR A 508 63.65 16.81 6.40
N LEU A 509 63.37 18.00 5.85
CA LEU A 509 64.35 19.09 5.74
C LEU A 509 64.48 19.91 7.03
N THR A 510 63.47 19.92 7.91
CA THR A 510 63.51 20.62 9.21
C THR A 510 64.14 19.80 10.34
N ALA A 511 64.24 18.47 10.21
CA ALA A 511 64.80 17.60 11.25
C ALA A 511 66.35 17.51 11.26
N ARG A 512 67.05 18.23 10.37
CA ARG A 512 68.52 18.15 10.24
C ARG A 512 69.30 19.35 10.81
N ARG A 513 68.67 20.19 11.64
CA ARG A 513 69.36 21.28 12.36
C ARG A 513 68.87 21.43 13.79
N THR A 514 69.46 20.67 14.71
CA THR A 514 69.90 21.15 16.03
C THR A 514 70.91 20.16 16.62
N SER A 515 71.97 20.74 17.16
CA SER A 515 73.13 20.14 17.82
C SER A 515 72.82 19.44 19.13
#